data_AF-A0A367WR24-F1
#
_entry.id   AF-A0A367WR24-F1
#
_cell.length_a   1.000
_cell.length_b   1.000
_cell.length_c   1.000
_cell.angle_alpha   90.00
_cell.angle_beta   90.00
_cell.angle_gamma   90.00
#
_symmetry.space_group_name_H-M   'P 1'
#
loop_
_entity.id
_entity.type
_entity.pdbx_description
1 polymer ?
#
loop_
_entity_poly.entity_id
_entity_poly.type
_entity_poly.pdbx_seq_one_letter_code
_entity_poly.pdbx_strand_id
1 'polypeptide(L)'
;MNISRRALLGSISLLPLAPVAARAQGFGGNAAFYDIVRQIGGIADISDHLMDAANTEFVATYGELAQRNFVYALRTGSVSDRIKQASPAIQEQAAFIARLLYTGEVMRDGAYKAVYYPWCLGWKSLTFATAPGTCGGPAFGHWAHHPVAGDM
;
A
#
# COMPACT_ATOMS: atom_id res chain seq x y z
N MET A 1 -34.62 8.65 -33.89
CA MET A 1 -34.88 7.48 -33.01
C MET A 1 -34.37 7.85 -31.63
N ASN A 2 -35.25 8.37 -30.76
CA ASN A 2 -34.87 9.01 -29.51
C ASN A 2 -35.00 8.00 -28.36
N ILE A 3 -33.87 7.50 -27.87
CA ILE A 3 -33.82 6.58 -26.73
C ILE A 3 -33.95 7.43 -25.45
N SER A 4 -35.03 7.19 -24.70
CA SER A 4 -35.40 7.91 -23.49
C SER A 4 -34.46 7.59 -22.32
N ARG A 5 -33.89 8.63 -21.69
CA ARG A 5 -32.97 8.56 -20.53
C ARG A 5 -33.57 7.84 -19.30
N ARG A 6 -34.88 7.58 -19.28
CA ARG A 6 -35.56 6.85 -18.19
C ARG A 6 -35.42 5.33 -18.24
N ALA A 7 -34.97 4.75 -19.36
CA ALA A 7 -34.71 3.30 -19.44
C ALA A 7 -33.40 2.87 -18.76
N LEU A 8 -32.48 3.81 -18.50
CA LEU A 8 -31.15 3.53 -17.95
C LEU A 8 -31.09 3.51 -16.42
N LEU A 9 -32.16 3.95 -15.73
CA LEU A 9 -32.21 4.00 -14.26
C LEU A 9 -33.02 2.84 -13.64
N GLY A 10 -33.53 1.91 -14.45
CA GLY A 10 -34.32 0.76 -13.99
C GLY A 10 -33.52 -0.48 -13.59
N SER A 11 -32.18 -0.46 -13.68
CA SER A 11 -31.33 -1.66 -13.53
C SER A 11 -30.36 -1.63 -12.34
N ILE A 12 -30.46 -0.66 -11.41
CA ILE A 12 -29.61 -0.59 -10.20
C ILE A 12 -30.39 -0.98 -8.94
N SER A 13 -31.22 -2.00 -9.03
CA SER A 13 -31.90 -2.57 -7.86
C SER A 13 -31.76 -4.08 -7.92
N LEU A 14 -30.60 -4.56 -7.48
CA LEU A 14 -30.30 -5.89 -6.93
C LEU A 14 -28.77 -6.03 -6.80
N LEU A 15 -28.18 -5.29 -5.87
CA LEU A 15 -26.88 -5.66 -5.30
C LEU A 15 -27.19 -6.56 -4.08
N PRO A 16 -27.17 -7.89 -4.21
CA PRO A 16 -26.97 -8.70 -3.02
C PRO A 16 -25.59 -8.32 -2.47
N LEU A 17 -25.51 -8.08 -1.17
CA LEU A 17 -24.27 -8.10 -0.39
C LEU A 17 -23.60 -9.47 -0.61
N ALA A 18 -22.83 -9.59 -1.68
CA ALA A 18 -22.07 -10.77 -2.01
C ALA A 18 -20.73 -10.68 -1.27
N PRO A 19 -20.34 -11.71 -0.50
CA PRO A 19 -19.02 -11.79 0.09
C PRO A 19 -18.01 -11.87 -1.05
N VAL A 20 -17.08 -10.92 -1.12
CA VAL A 20 -15.94 -10.99 -2.04
C VAL A 20 -15.04 -12.12 -1.57
N ALA A 21 -15.28 -13.31 -2.08
CA ALA A 21 -14.42 -14.48 -1.92
C ALA A 21 -13.97 -14.98 -3.30
N ALA A 22 -12.65 -15.12 -3.41
CA ALA A 22 -11.91 -15.96 -4.34
C ALA A 22 -11.88 -15.57 -5.83
N ARG A 23 -10.81 -14.85 -6.21
CA ARG A 23 -10.08 -15.16 -7.44
C ARG A 23 -8.82 -15.97 -7.08
N ALA A 24 -8.85 -17.26 -7.42
CA ALA A 24 -7.70 -18.15 -7.55
C ALA A 24 -7.33 -18.19 -9.06
N GLN A 25 -6.11 -18.38 -9.56
CA GLN A 25 -4.88 -18.96 -9.03
C GLN A 25 -3.75 -18.48 -9.97
N GLY A 26 -2.59 -18.08 -9.41
CA GLY A 26 -1.45 -17.71 -10.24
C GLY A 26 -0.21 -17.14 -9.53
N PHE A 27 -0.21 -16.89 -8.21
CA PHE A 27 1.00 -16.50 -7.45
C PHE A 27 0.82 -16.94 -5.99
N GLY A 28 1.81 -17.62 -5.40
CA GLY A 28 1.69 -18.26 -4.10
C GLY A 28 1.43 -17.30 -2.93
N GLY A 29 0.33 -17.53 -2.19
CA GLY A 29 0.31 -17.62 -0.72
C GLY A 29 0.50 -16.37 0.16
N ASN A 30 0.74 -15.17 -0.36
CA ASN A 30 1.12 -14.02 0.50
C ASN A 30 -0.03 -13.05 0.87
N ALA A 31 -1.29 -13.43 0.65
CA ALA A 31 -2.45 -12.56 0.90
C ALA A 31 -2.46 -11.96 2.32
N ALA A 32 -2.22 -12.78 3.35
CA ALA A 32 -2.21 -12.32 4.74
C ALA A 32 -1.05 -11.34 5.03
N PHE A 33 0.11 -11.54 4.41
CA PHE A 33 1.22 -10.59 4.52
C PHE A 33 0.85 -9.26 3.87
N TYR A 34 0.29 -9.29 2.66
CA TYR A 34 -0.15 -8.10 1.95
C TYR A 34 -1.25 -7.33 2.69
N ASP A 35 -2.18 -8.02 3.34
CA ASP A 35 -3.21 -7.37 4.15
C ASP A 35 -2.62 -6.64 5.36
N ILE A 36 -1.59 -7.21 6.00
CA ILE A 36 -0.86 -6.54 7.08
C ILE A 36 -0.07 -5.34 6.54
N VAL A 37 0.60 -5.47 5.39
CA VAL A 37 1.34 -4.37 4.75
C VAL A 37 0.41 -3.20 4.43
N ARG A 38 -0.80 -3.47 3.91
CA ARG A 38 -1.82 -2.43 3.66
C ARG A 38 -2.24 -1.72 4.95
N GLN A 39 -2.46 -2.48 6.02
CA GLN A 39 -2.81 -1.91 7.32
C GLN A 39 -1.70 -1.05 7.91
N ILE A 40 -0.43 -1.44 7.73
CA ILE A 40 0.73 -0.63 8.13
C ILE A 40 0.83 0.64 7.27
N GLY A 41 0.60 0.53 5.96
CA GLY A 41 0.60 1.66 5.05
C GLY A 41 -0.53 2.67 5.32
N GLY A 42 -1.65 2.20 5.89
CA GLY A 42 -2.79 3.04 6.26
C GLY A 42 -3.64 3.50 5.06
N ILE A 43 -3.36 2.99 3.86
CA ILE A 43 -4.12 3.28 2.64
C ILE A 43 -4.41 2.00 1.87
N ALA A 44 -5.54 1.96 1.15
CA ALA A 44 -5.92 0.80 0.34
C ALA A 44 -5.16 0.75 -1.00
N ASP A 45 -4.84 1.91 -1.58
CA ASP A 45 -4.22 2.05 -2.91
C ASP A 45 -2.68 2.10 -2.86
N ILE A 46 -2.08 1.04 -2.33
CA ILE A 46 -0.62 0.83 -2.43
C ILE A 46 -0.33 0.19 -3.79
N SER A 47 0.62 0.73 -4.55
CA SER A 47 0.98 0.18 -5.86
C SER A 47 1.48 -1.25 -5.75
N ASP A 48 1.10 -2.12 -6.69
CA ASP A 48 1.52 -3.53 -6.71
C ASP A 48 3.04 -3.68 -6.66
N HIS A 49 3.79 -2.79 -7.34
CA HIS A 49 5.25 -2.80 -7.32
C HIS A 49 5.82 -2.63 -5.89
N LEU A 50 5.23 -1.73 -5.10
CA LEU A 50 5.66 -1.48 -3.73
C LEU A 50 5.22 -2.62 -2.78
N MET A 51 4.09 -3.27 -3.06
CA MET A 51 3.65 -4.46 -2.33
C MET A 51 4.60 -5.64 -2.55
N ASP A 52 4.99 -5.89 -3.80
CA ASP A 52 5.94 -6.94 -4.16
C ASP A 52 7.36 -6.64 -3.66
N ALA A 53 7.76 -5.36 -3.69
CA ALA A 53 8.99 -4.90 -3.06
C ALA A 53 8.98 -5.18 -1.56
N ALA A 54 7.88 -4.85 -0.86
CA ALA A 54 7.76 -5.13 0.57
C ALA A 54 7.94 -6.61 0.90
N ASN A 55 7.36 -7.51 0.11
CA ASN A 55 7.56 -8.94 0.28
C ASN A 55 9.02 -9.36 0.00
N THR A 56 9.57 -8.93 -1.15
CA THR A 56 10.91 -9.31 -1.60
C THR A 56 11.99 -8.84 -0.62
N GLU A 57 11.91 -7.58 -0.22
CA GLU A 57 12.87 -6.95 0.69
C GLU A 57 12.76 -7.48 2.11
N PHE A 58 11.54 -7.79 2.56
CA PHE A 58 11.33 -8.43 3.86
C PHE A 58 11.99 -9.81 3.89
N VAL A 59 11.75 -10.65 2.87
CA VAL A 59 12.34 -11.99 2.79
C VAL A 59 13.86 -11.91 2.63
N ALA A 60 14.38 -10.97 1.85
CA ALA A 60 15.82 -10.76 1.71
C ALA A 60 16.49 -10.34 3.03
N THR A 61 15.80 -9.54 3.85
CA THR A 61 16.36 -9.01 5.11
C THR A 61 16.21 -9.98 6.27
N TYR A 62 15.06 -10.63 6.40
CA TYR A 62 14.69 -11.42 7.59
C TYR A 62 14.45 -12.91 7.31
N GLY A 63 14.30 -13.30 6.05
CA GLY A 63 13.99 -14.67 5.62
C GLY A 63 12.50 -15.02 5.67
N GLU A 64 12.14 -16.10 4.97
CA GLU A 64 10.73 -16.55 4.88
C GLU A 64 10.15 -16.99 6.24
N LEU A 65 10.97 -17.57 7.12
CA LEU A 65 10.51 -18.00 8.44
C LEU A 65 10.07 -16.79 9.28
N ALA A 66 10.84 -15.70 9.22
CA ALA A 66 10.47 -14.46 9.90
C ALA A 66 9.17 -13.89 9.34
N GLN A 67 8.95 -13.99 8.02
CA GLN A 67 7.70 -13.54 7.40
C GLN A 67 6.50 -14.32 7.91
N ARG A 68 6.60 -15.65 7.99
CA ARG A 68 5.53 -16.50 8.52
C ARG A 68 5.24 -16.16 9.98
N ASN A 69 6.27 -15.93 10.80
CA ASN A 69 6.12 -15.53 12.20
C ASN A 69 5.50 -14.13 12.34
N PHE A 70 5.89 -13.20 11.47
CA PHE A 70 5.35 -11.84 11.40
C PHE A 70 3.84 -11.87 11.08
N VAL A 71 3.45 -12.63 10.06
CA VAL A 71 2.04 -12.84 9.74
C VAL A 71 1.31 -13.47 10.91
N TYR A 72 1.86 -14.53 11.51
CA TYR A 72 1.22 -15.20 12.64
C TYR A 72 0.98 -14.27 13.84
N ALA A 73 1.94 -13.38 14.13
CA ALA A 73 1.84 -12.43 15.24
C ALA A 73 0.74 -11.37 15.03
N LEU A 74 0.53 -10.95 13.78
CA LEU A 74 -0.28 -9.77 13.43
C LEU A 74 -1.60 -10.07 12.72
N ARG A 75 -1.84 -11.32 12.27
CA ARG A 75 -3.04 -11.69 11.47
C ARG A 75 -4.40 -11.56 12.17
N THR A 76 -4.46 -11.28 13.47
CA THR A 76 -5.71 -11.22 14.23
C THR A 76 -5.88 -9.87 14.90
N GLY A 77 -7.03 -9.23 14.67
CA GLY A 77 -7.38 -7.96 15.28
C GLY A 77 -6.71 -6.76 14.60
N SER A 78 -6.67 -5.65 15.33
CA SER A 78 -6.04 -4.39 14.88
C SER A 78 -4.51 -4.54 14.81
N VAL A 79 -3.92 -4.38 13.62
CA VAL A 79 -2.46 -4.45 13.43
C VAL A 79 -1.73 -3.43 14.32
N SER A 80 -2.29 -2.23 14.50
CA SER A 80 -1.68 -1.20 15.36
C SER A 80 -1.52 -1.66 16.81
N ASP A 81 -2.55 -2.29 17.37
CA ASP A 81 -2.53 -2.77 18.76
C ASP A 81 -1.63 -4.00 18.91
N ARG A 82 -1.64 -4.88 17.90
CA ARG A 82 -0.77 -6.06 17.88
C ARG A 82 0.70 -5.68 17.79
N ILE A 83 1.08 -4.69 16.98
CA ILE A 83 2.46 -4.20 16.91
C ILE A 83 2.92 -3.70 18.29
N LYS A 84 2.11 -2.89 19.00
CA LYS A 84 2.44 -2.39 20.34
C LYS A 84 2.70 -3.50 21.36
N GLN A 85 2.01 -4.62 21.22
CA GLN A 85 2.12 -5.79 22.12
C GLN A 85 3.13 -6.84 21.64
N ALA A 86 3.64 -6.71 20.42
CA ALA A 86 4.53 -7.71 19.83
C ALA A 86 5.94 -7.63 20.41
N SER A 87 6.73 -8.67 20.16
CA SER A 87 8.14 -8.69 20.55
C SER A 87 8.93 -7.58 19.82
N PRO A 88 10.08 -7.14 20.36
CA PRO A 88 10.91 -6.12 19.73
C PRO A 88 11.27 -6.45 18.28
N ALA A 89 11.51 -7.73 17.96
CA ALA A 89 11.80 -8.17 16.60
C ALA A 89 10.63 -7.93 15.62
N ILE A 90 9.39 -8.16 16.04
CA ILE A 90 8.21 -7.90 15.20
C ILE A 90 7.96 -6.41 15.05
N GLN A 91 8.22 -5.61 16.10
CA GLN A 91 8.12 -4.15 16.03
C GLN A 91 9.15 -3.58 15.04
N GLU A 92 10.39 -4.08 15.07
CA GLU A 92 11.43 -3.70 14.13
C GLU A 92 11.05 -4.06 12.68
N GLN A 93 10.53 -5.27 12.47
CA GLN A 93 10.03 -5.71 11.16
C GLN A 93 8.86 -4.85 10.65
N ALA A 94 7.95 -4.42 11.53
CA ALA A 94 6.88 -3.51 11.18
C ALA A 94 7.42 -2.11 10.83
N ALA A 95 8.42 -1.62 11.59
CA ALA A 95 9.09 -0.36 11.30
C ALA A 95 9.86 -0.40 9.99
N PHE A 96 10.46 -1.54 9.64
CA PHE A 96 11.07 -1.78 8.34
C PHE A 96 10.05 -1.64 7.20
N ILE A 97 8.89 -2.29 7.32
CA ILE A 97 7.82 -2.18 6.31
C ILE A 97 7.37 -0.72 6.20
N ALA A 98 7.11 -0.06 7.32
CA ALA A 98 6.69 1.35 7.31
C ALA A 98 7.73 2.25 6.62
N ARG A 99 9.01 2.10 6.94
CA ARG A 99 10.09 2.86 6.28
C ARG A 99 10.11 2.60 4.78
N LEU A 100 10.12 1.35 4.35
CA LEU A 100 10.09 1.01 2.94
C LEU A 100 8.88 1.62 2.24
N LEU A 101 7.69 1.52 2.84
CA LEU A 101 6.48 2.06 2.25
C LEU A 101 6.53 3.59 2.11
N TYR A 102 7.00 4.30 3.13
CA TYR A 102 6.94 5.77 3.17
C TYR A 102 8.14 6.46 2.52
N THR A 103 9.33 5.86 2.55
CA THR A 103 10.55 6.47 1.99
C THR A 103 11.06 5.77 0.72
N GLY A 104 10.62 4.54 0.48
CA GLY A 104 11.14 3.72 -0.63
C GLY A 104 12.58 3.26 -0.41
N GLU A 105 13.10 3.38 0.81
CA GLU A 105 14.50 3.10 1.13
C GLU A 105 14.74 1.69 1.63
N VAL A 106 15.84 1.12 1.16
CA VAL A 106 16.35 -0.19 1.59
C VAL A 106 17.82 -0.09 1.95
N MET A 107 18.25 -0.92 2.91
CA MET A 107 19.66 -1.03 3.29
C MET A 107 20.40 -1.84 2.22
N ARG A 108 21.46 -1.28 1.67
CA ARG A 108 22.36 -1.93 0.71
C ARG A 108 23.79 -1.51 1.00
N ASP A 109 24.69 -2.48 1.14
CA ASP A 109 26.12 -2.21 1.33
C ASP A 109 26.40 -1.25 2.51
N GLY A 110 25.58 -1.30 3.57
CA GLY A 110 25.71 -0.43 4.75
C GLY A 110 25.14 1.00 4.59
N ALA A 111 24.57 1.35 3.44
CA ALA A 111 23.92 2.65 3.22
C ALA A 111 22.45 2.52 2.75
N TYR A 112 21.58 3.43 3.20
CA TYR A 112 20.19 3.45 2.75
C TYR A 112 20.14 3.98 1.32
N LYS A 113 19.49 3.23 0.44
CA LYS A 113 19.30 3.57 -0.97
C LYS A 113 17.80 3.66 -1.24
N ALA A 114 17.36 4.78 -1.83
CA ALA A 114 15.95 5.03 -2.16
C ALA A 114 15.55 4.34 -3.48
N VAL A 115 15.57 3.00 -3.47
CA VAL A 115 15.34 2.17 -4.66
C VAL A 115 13.89 2.28 -5.18
N TYR A 116 12.93 2.42 -4.27
CA TYR A 116 11.49 2.46 -4.59
C TYR A 116 10.89 3.86 -4.45
N TYR A 117 11.75 4.88 -4.47
CA TYR A 117 11.41 6.27 -4.19
C TYR A 117 10.20 6.82 -4.97
N PRO A 118 10.04 6.58 -6.30
CA PRO A 118 8.88 7.11 -7.03
C PRO A 118 7.53 6.53 -6.59
N TRP A 119 7.51 5.36 -5.96
CA TRP A 119 6.28 4.65 -5.58
C TRP A 119 5.94 4.83 -4.10
N CYS A 120 6.81 5.44 -3.30
CA CYS A 120 6.61 5.52 -1.86
C CYS A 120 5.38 6.37 -1.49
N LEU A 121 4.76 6.00 -0.38
CA LEU A 121 3.53 6.62 0.12
C LEU A 121 3.74 8.07 0.57
N GLY A 122 4.97 8.45 0.89
CA GLY A 122 5.31 9.84 1.21
C GLY A 122 4.89 10.79 0.10
N TRP A 123 5.11 10.45 -1.17
CA TRP A 123 4.67 11.29 -2.29
C TRP A 123 3.16 11.25 -2.50
N LYS A 124 2.53 10.08 -2.33
CA LYS A 124 1.07 9.95 -2.43
C LYS A 124 0.33 10.72 -1.33
N SER A 125 0.94 10.95 -0.18
CA SER A 125 0.33 11.74 0.90
C SER A 125 0.33 13.26 0.65
N LEU A 126 1.03 13.73 -0.39
CA LEU A 126 1.18 15.15 -0.70
C LEU A 126 0.35 15.50 -1.94
N THR A 127 -0.53 16.50 -1.82
CA THR A 127 -1.35 16.98 -2.95
C THR A 127 -0.60 17.95 -3.85
N PHE A 128 0.49 18.54 -3.36
CA PHE A 128 1.21 19.64 -4.01
C PHE A 128 2.57 19.24 -4.59
N ALA A 129 3.03 18.01 -4.33
CA ALA A 129 4.37 17.58 -4.70
C ALA A 129 4.34 16.17 -5.29
N THR A 130 5.05 16.01 -6.41
CA THR A 130 5.43 14.71 -6.95
C THR A 130 6.86 14.39 -6.57
N ALA A 131 7.25 13.12 -6.69
CA ALA A 131 8.63 12.70 -6.45
C ALA A 131 9.63 13.54 -7.25
N PRO A 132 10.55 14.28 -6.59
CA PRO A 132 11.60 15.04 -7.26
C PRO A 132 12.39 14.17 -8.26
N GLY A 133 12.70 14.73 -9.42
CA GLY A 133 13.35 14.00 -10.52
C GLY A 133 12.39 13.21 -11.41
N THR A 134 11.09 13.22 -11.13
CA THR A 134 10.06 12.75 -12.05
C THR A 134 9.32 13.94 -12.67
N CYS A 135 9.12 13.92 -13.98
CA CYS A 135 8.21 14.86 -14.67
C CYS A 135 6.76 14.42 -14.43
N GLY A 136 6.31 14.42 -13.18
CA GLY A 136 4.98 13.98 -12.77
C GLY A 136 4.14 15.15 -12.26
N GLY A 137 2.84 15.11 -12.53
CA GLY A 137 1.83 16.08 -12.11
C GLY A 137 0.65 16.08 -13.07
N PRO A 138 -0.57 16.47 -12.65
CA PRO A 138 -1.73 16.50 -13.55
C PRO A 138 -1.52 17.44 -14.74
N ALA A 139 -0.65 18.45 -14.58
CA ALA A 139 -0.11 19.30 -15.64
C ALA A 139 1.28 19.86 -15.26
N PHE A 140 2.06 20.28 -16.27
CA PHE A 140 3.26 21.10 -16.06
C PHE A 140 2.86 22.44 -15.40
N GLY A 141 3.60 22.87 -14.37
CA GLY A 141 3.26 24.10 -13.64
C GLY A 141 2.28 23.92 -12.47
N HIS A 142 1.95 22.69 -12.06
CA HIS A 142 1.06 22.44 -10.91
C HIS A 142 1.53 23.11 -9.61
N TRP A 143 2.84 23.33 -9.45
CA TRP A 143 3.44 24.07 -8.34
C TRP A 143 3.11 25.59 -8.32
N ALA A 144 2.59 26.15 -9.41
CA ALA A 144 2.22 27.56 -9.49
C ALA A 144 0.88 27.87 -8.79
N HIS A 145 0.14 26.84 -8.37
CA HIS A 145 -1.14 26.96 -7.69
C HIS A 145 -1.00 26.44 -6.25
N HIS A 146 -1.49 27.20 -5.27
CA HIS A 146 -1.53 26.74 -3.89
C HIS A 146 -2.56 25.60 -3.74
N PRO A 147 -2.30 24.58 -2.92
CA PRO A 147 -3.29 23.54 -2.65
C PRO A 147 -4.54 24.16 -2.00
N VAL A 148 -5.70 23.93 -2.60
CA VAL A 148 -6.99 24.37 -2.07
C VAL A 148 -7.49 23.31 -1.09
N ALA A 149 -7.84 23.72 0.14
CA ALA A 149 -8.38 22.80 1.13
C ALA A 149 -9.77 22.31 0.68
N GLY A 150 -9.90 21.02 0.37
CA GLY A 150 -11.19 20.40 0.03
C GLY A 150 -11.20 19.48 -1.20
N ASP A 151 -10.14 19.42 -2.00
CA ASP A 151 -10.04 18.55 -3.19
C ASP A 151 -9.67 17.09 -2.87
N MET A 152 -10.06 16.57 -1.69
CA MET A 152 -9.85 15.16 -1.30
C MET A 152 -11.01 14.27 -1.72
#